data_AF-Q8ZMT9-F1
#
_entry.id   AF-Q8ZMT9-F1
#
_cell.length_a   1.000
_cell.length_b   1.000
_cell.length_c   1.000
_cell.angle_alpha   90.00
_cell.angle_beta   90.00
_cell.angle_gamma   90.00
#
_symmetry.space_group_name_H-M   'P 1'
#
loop_
_entity.id
_entity.type
_entity.pdbx_description
1 polymer ?
#
loop_
_entity_poly.entity_id
_entity_poly.type
_entity_poly.pdbx_seq_one_letter_code
_entity_poly.pdbx_strand_id
1 'polypeptide(L)'
;MRICAAGLILLCLLTLSGCGSVRPSPEVQLTVSGCPRVTQCRLERSAPRSNGDLNAVLDETEAAWAVCADKVDTIIACQERDSEQTAVLTQRPE
;
A
#
# COMPACT_ATOMS: atom_id res chain seq x y z
N MET A 1 47.21 -8.88 -49.18
CA MET A 1 46.63 -9.16 -47.84
C MET A 1 45.83 -7.99 -47.25
N ARG A 2 45.02 -7.26 -48.05
CA ARG A 2 44.26 -6.08 -47.55
C ARG A 2 42.78 -6.40 -47.24
N ILE A 3 42.26 -7.49 -47.83
CA ILE A 3 40.89 -7.96 -47.66
C ILE A 3 40.69 -8.65 -46.29
N CYS A 4 41.71 -9.31 -45.74
CA CYS A 4 41.62 -9.99 -44.43
C CYS A 4 41.35 -9.03 -43.26
N ALA A 5 41.85 -7.79 -43.33
CA ALA A 5 41.66 -6.82 -42.26
C ALA A 5 40.22 -6.28 -42.21
N ALA A 6 39.58 -6.09 -43.37
CA ALA A 6 38.20 -5.60 -43.45
C ALA A 6 37.19 -6.60 -42.85
N GLY A 7 37.41 -7.90 -43.05
CA GLY A 7 36.54 -8.95 -42.50
C GLY A 7 36.53 -8.99 -40.97
N LEU A 8 37.70 -8.83 -40.34
CA LEU A 8 37.82 -8.80 -38.88
C LEU A 8 37.13 -7.57 -38.27
N ILE A 9 37.24 -6.42 -38.92
CA ILE A 9 36.57 -5.19 -38.47
C ILE A 9 35.04 -5.33 -38.56
N LEU A 10 34.53 -5.90 -39.66
CA LEU A 10 33.10 -6.12 -39.83
C LEU A 10 32.54 -7.11 -38.79
N LEU A 11 33.28 -8.19 -38.48
CA LEU A 11 32.90 -9.14 -37.44
C LEU A 11 32.86 -8.47 -36.06
N CYS A 12 33.83 -7.61 -35.77
CA CYS A 12 33.91 -6.88 -34.50
C CYS A 12 32.71 -5.93 -34.34
N LEU A 13 32.30 -5.23 -35.41
CA LEU A 13 31.13 -4.36 -35.40
C LEU A 13 29.81 -5.12 -35.19
N LEU A 14 29.66 -6.32 -35.77
CA LEU A 14 28.46 -7.14 -35.56
C LEU A 14 28.30 -7.61 -34.11
N THR A 15 29.41 -7.83 -33.39
CA THR A 15 29.36 -8.25 -31.98
C THR A 15 29.07 -7.12 -30.99
N LEU A 16 29.17 -5.85 -31.39
CA LEU A 16 28.94 -4.71 -30.49
C LEU A 16 27.46 -4.33 -30.30
N SER A 17 26.53 -4.95 -31.04
CA SER A 17 25.10 -4.63 -30.93
C SER A 17 24.47 -5.43 -29.79
N GLY A 18 24.34 -4.82 -28.61
CA GLY A 18 23.70 -5.49 -27.47
C GLY A 18 23.52 -4.65 -26.22
N CYS A 19 23.13 -3.37 -26.32
CA CYS A 19 22.52 -2.70 -25.16
C CYS A 19 21.13 -3.31 -24.96
N GLY A 20 21.06 -4.42 -24.22
CA GLY A 20 19.78 -4.97 -23.78
C GLY A 20 19.05 -3.93 -22.93
N SER A 21 17.78 -3.69 -23.21
CA SER A 21 16.93 -2.85 -22.39
C SER A 21 16.95 -3.37 -20.96
N VAL A 22 17.63 -2.67 -20.05
CA VAL A 22 17.56 -2.96 -18.62
C VAL A 22 16.09 -2.79 -18.22
N ARG A 23 15.51 -3.84 -17.64
CA ARG A 23 14.17 -3.77 -17.06
C ARG A 23 14.16 -2.59 -16.07
N PRO A 24 13.24 -1.61 -16.22
CA PRO A 24 13.12 -0.54 -15.25
C PRO A 24 13.01 -1.12 -13.84
N SER A 25 13.82 -0.60 -12.91
CA SER A 25 13.72 -0.98 -11.50
C SER A 25 12.29 -0.70 -11.03
N PRO A 26 11.63 -1.64 -10.31
CA PRO A 26 10.32 -1.35 -9.75
C PRO A 26 10.41 -0.10 -8.86
N GLU A 27 9.36 0.72 -8.92
CA GLU A 27 9.23 1.94 -8.13
C GLU A 27 9.38 1.61 -6.64
N VAL A 28 10.18 2.39 -5.91
CA VAL A 28 10.36 2.20 -4.47
C VAL A 28 9.03 2.51 -3.79
N GLN A 29 8.35 1.47 -3.33
CA GLN A 29 7.17 1.62 -2.48
C GLN A 29 7.62 2.15 -1.12
N LEU A 30 7.46 3.46 -0.89
CA LEU A 30 7.69 4.06 0.42
C LEU A 30 6.62 3.52 1.38
N THR A 31 7.01 2.61 2.27
CA THR A 31 6.15 2.19 3.37
C THR A 31 6.02 3.35 4.35
N VAL A 32 4.84 3.93 4.44
CA VAL A 32 4.55 4.94 5.47
C VAL A 32 4.50 4.22 6.82
N SER A 33 5.44 4.55 7.71
CA SER A 33 5.47 4.05 9.09
C SER A 33 4.54 4.88 9.97
N GLY A 34 3.58 4.24 10.62
CA GLY A 34 2.70 4.84 11.64
C GLY A 34 1.27 4.30 11.57
N CYS A 35 0.46 4.70 12.55
CA CYS A 35 -0.94 4.31 12.60
C CYS A 35 -1.79 4.98 11.50
N PRO A 36 -2.82 4.29 10.99
CA PRO A 36 -3.79 4.92 10.12
C PRO A 36 -4.49 6.07 10.88
N ARG A 37 -4.91 7.10 10.15
CA ARG A 37 -5.77 8.13 10.74
C ARG A 37 -7.16 7.56 10.97
N VAL A 38 -7.77 7.88 12.11
CA VAL A 38 -9.17 7.55 12.37
C VAL A 38 -10.05 8.22 11.32
N THR A 39 -10.87 7.43 10.64
CA THR A 39 -11.94 7.92 9.76
C THR A 39 -13.24 7.94 10.54
N GLN A 40 -14.04 8.99 10.40
CA GLN A 40 -15.35 9.07 11.04
C GLN A 40 -16.27 7.95 10.56
N CYS A 41 -16.98 7.32 11.49
CA CYS A 41 -18.14 6.49 11.15
C CYS A 41 -19.20 7.35 10.48
N ARG A 42 -19.80 6.82 9.41
CA ARG A 42 -20.92 7.45 8.71
C ARG A 42 -22.02 6.43 8.57
N LEU A 43 -23.23 6.86 8.90
CA LEU A 43 -24.43 6.11 8.62
C LEU A 43 -25.05 6.67 7.34
N GLU A 44 -25.20 5.82 6.34
CA GLU A 44 -25.82 6.20 5.08
C GLU A 44 -27.32 6.41 5.26
N ARG A 45 -27.86 7.42 4.57
CA ARG A 45 -29.30 7.70 4.63
C ARG A 45 -30.04 6.60 3.87
N SER A 46 -30.97 5.96 4.55
CA SER A 46 -31.91 5.00 3.97
C SER A 46 -33.33 5.59 3.91
N ALA A 47 -34.16 5.01 3.04
CA ALA A 47 -35.57 5.36 2.89
C ALA A 47 -36.41 4.08 2.69
N PRO A 48 -36.51 3.21 3.71
CA PRO A 48 -37.25 1.95 3.60
C PRO A 48 -38.73 2.22 3.26
N ARG A 49 -39.30 1.42 2.37
CA ARG A 49 -40.69 1.58 1.90
C ARG A 49 -41.64 0.50 2.41
N SER A 50 -41.09 -0.52 3.04
CA SER A 50 -41.80 -1.61 3.69
C SER A 50 -41.12 -1.98 5.00
N ASN A 51 -41.82 -2.74 5.85
CA ASN A 51 -41.23 -3.27 7.08
C ASN A 51 -40.07 -4.23 6.78
N GLY A 52 -40.13 -4.96 5.66
CA GLY A 52 -39.04 -5.81 5.21
C GLY A 52 -37.79 -5.00 4.87
N ASP A 53 -37.96 -3.90 4.11
CA ASP A 53 -36.85 -2.98 3.80
C ASP A 53 -36.28 -2.34 5.08
N LEU A 54 -37.15 -1.99 6.03
CA LEU A 54 -36.72 -1.40 7.30
C LEU A 54 -35.85 -2.38 8.11
N ASN A 55 -36.27 -3.64 8.21
CA ASN A 55 -35.48 -4.67 8.90
C ASN A 55 -34.13 -4.88 8.20
N ALA A 56 -34.09 -4.96 6.88
CA ALA A 56 -32.84 -5.11 6.14
C ALA A 56 -31.89 -3.92 6.36
N VAL A 57 -32.43 -2.69 6.37
CA VAL A 57 -31.67 -1.47 6.68
C VAL A 57 -31.15 -1.47 8.12
N LEU A 58 -31.92 -2.00 9.08
CA LEU A 58 -31.47 -2.14 10.47
C LEU A 58 -30.29 -3.10 10.57
N ASP A 59 -30.39 -4.28 9.94
CA ASP A 59 -29.31 -5.28 9.93
C ASP A 59 -28.05 -4.73 9.25
N GLU A 60 -28.20 -4.05 8.11
CA GLU A 60 -27.10 -3.41 7.40
C GLU A 60 -26.45 -2.29 8.23
N THR A 61 -27.27 -1.51 8.92
CA THR A 61 -26.80 -0.46 9.83
C THR A 61 -25.97 -1.08 10.95
N GLU A 62 -26.49 -2.09 11.65
CA GLU A 62 -25.75 -2.75 12.73
C GLU A 62 -24.41 -3.31 12.26
N ALA A 63 -24.39 -4.00 11.11
CA ALA A 63 -23.17 -4.51 10.51
C ALA A 63 -22.17 -3.39 10.14
N ALA A 64 -22.64 -2.29 9.54
CA ALA A 64 -21.80 -1.15 9.18
C ALA A 64 -21.17 -0.47 10.41
N TRP A 65 -21.93 -0.38 11.51
CA TRP A 65 -21.43 0.17 12.77
C TRP A 65 -20.42 -0.75 13.44
N ALA A 66 -20.64 -2.07 13.44
CA ALA A 66 -19.67 -3.04 13.94
C ALA A 66 -18.33 -2.94 13.20
N VAL A 67 -18.37 -2.92 11.86
CA VAL A 67 -17.17 -2.73 11.02
C VAL A 67 -16.47 -1.41 11.32
N CYS A 68 -17.23 -0.35 11.61
CA CYS A 68 -16.61 0.92 11.97
C CYS A 68 -15.92 0.87 13.34
N ALA A 69 -16.57 0.26 14.34
CA ALA A 69 -16.00 0.09 15.67
C ALA A 69 -14.69 -0.70 15.61
N ASP A 70 -14.67 -1.83 14.90
CA ASP A 70 -13.46 -2.65 14.72
C ASP A 70 -12.29 -1.86 14.14
N LYS A 71 -12.56 -0.97 13.17
CA LYS A 71 -11.54 -0.08 12.59
C LYS A 71 -11.03 0.93 13.59
N VAL A 72 -11.91 1.56 14.36
CA VAL A 72 -11.54 2.53 15.39
C VAL A 72 -10.68 1.85 16.46
N ASP A 73 -11.09 0.69 16.94
CA ASP A 73 -10.36 -0.08 17.96
C ASP A 73 -8.99 -0.51 17.47
N THR A 74 -8.89 -0.96 16.21
CA THR A 74 -7.60 -1.30 15.59
C THR A 74 -6.66 -0.09 15.55
N ILE A 75 -7.17 1.11 15.25
CA ILE A 75 -6.37 2.33 15.22
C ILE A 75 -5.95 2.76 16.63
N ILE A 76 -6.84 2.66 17.61
CA ILE A 76 -6.52 2.94 19.02
C ILE A 76 -5.40 2.01 19.50
N ALA A 77 -5.54 0.71 19.29
CA ALA A 77 -4.53 -0.27 19.67
C ALA A 77 -3.17 0.01 19.00
N CYS A 78 -3.18 0.46 17.75
CA CYS A 78 -1.96 0.92 17.10
C CYS A 78 -1.36 2.14 17.81
N GLN A 79 -2.16 3.17 18.10
CA GLN A 79 -1.69 4.40 18.73
C GLN A 79 -1.13 4.17 20.14
N GLU A 80 -1.73 3.25 20.90
CA GLU A 80 -1.22 2.82 22.20
C GLU A 80 0.17 2.20 22.08
N ARG A 81 0.36 1.27 21.12
CA ARG A 81 1.66 0.65 20.86
C ARG A 81 2.73 1.66 20.42
N ASP A 82 2.38 2.58 19.52
CA ASP A 82 3.29 3.64 19.07
C ASP A 82 3.70 4.55 20.24
N SER A 83 2.77 4.83 21.16
CA SER A 83 3.02 5.63 22.36
C SER A 83 3.97 4.91 23.34
N GLU A 84 3.76 3.61 23.56
CA GLU A 84 4.65 2.77 24.36
C GLU A 84 6.06 2.71 23.77
N GLN A 85 6.19 2.50 22.46
CA GLN A 85 7.48 2.46 21.78
C GLN A 85 8.22 3.80 21.88
N THR A 86 7.50 4.92 21.69
CA THR A 86 8.06 6.27 21.84
C THR A 86 8.57 6.49 23.27
N ALA A 87 7.82 6.03 24.27
CA ALA A 87 8.23 6.11 25.67
C ALA A 87 9.49 5.27 25.96
N VAL A 88 9.62 4.08 25.39
CA VAL A 88 10.82 3.22 25.55
C VAL A 88 12.04 3.85 24.87
N LEU A 89 11.89 4.35 23.64
CA LEU A 89 12.98 4.99 22.90
C LEU A 89 13.49 6.25 23.61
N THR A 90 12.59 7.04 24.19
CA THR A 90 12.96 8.26 24.95
C THR A 90 13.71 7.92 26.25
N GLN A 91 13.49 6.74 26.83
CA GLN A 91 14.14 6.32 28.08
C GLN A 91 15.51 5.69 27.89
N ARG A 92 15.86 5.20 26.69
CA ARG A 92 17.18 4.61 26.43
C ARG A 92 18.23 5.75 26.41
N PRO A 93 19.14 5.81 27.40
CA PRO A 93 20.26 6.75 27.35
C PRO A 93 21.19 6.34 26.20
N GLU A 94 21.63 7.33 25.43
CA GLU A 94 22.76 7.20 24.48
C GLU A 94 24.06 6.82 25.20
#